data_AF-A0A9P6M899-F1
#
_entry.id   AF-A0A9P6M899-F1
#
_cell.length_a   1.000
_cell.length_b   1.000
_cell.length_c   1.000
_cell.angle_alpha   90.00
_cell.angle_beta   90.00
_cell.angle_gamma   90.00
#
_symmetry.space_group_name_H-M   'P 1'
#
loop_
_entity.id
_entity.type
_entity.pdbx_description
1 polymer ?
#
loop_
_entity_poly.entity_id
_entity_poly.type
_entity_poly.pdbx_seq_one_letter_code
_entity_poly.pdbx_strand_id
1 'polypeptide(L)'
;MVDKSIHIHVTSAAGLDDVERFGKNDPYASFTLDLNDKSAFKKTSVKKNAGRHAEWNEVVILNNYDPSRHRTLYVDVMDDEKLADEPIGFASIPLYQAADAPNKSFKGKFDLFNDKNKHKGFISLTITIIETSRSGENITNSNPEVKGESQADSDHQKHIKKLIRLEHASDAATLAAGAALVFGAKNLLGGDKKKE
;
A
#
# COMPACT_ATOMS: atom_id res chain seq x y z
N MET A 1 -2.63 -25.83 18.19
CA MET A 1 -2.75 -24.42 17.78
C MET A 1 -3.64 -24.41 16.55
N VAL A 2 -4.66 -23.55 16.49
CA VAL A 2 -5.49 -23.43 15.29
C VAL A 2 -4.78 -22.41 14.40
N ASP A 3 -4.30 -22.86 13.25
CA ASP A 3 -3.74 -21.95 12.25
C ASP A 3 -4.90 -21.15 11.65
N LYS A 4 -4.83 -19.82 11.79
CA LYS A 4 -5.76 -18.90 11.15
C LYS A 4 -5.02 -18.04 10.15
N SER A 5 -5.68 -17.70 9.06
CA SER A 5 -5.18 -16.78 8.05
C SER A 5 -6.25 -15.77 7.65
N ILE A 6 -5.83 -14.66 7.08
CA ILE A 6 -6.70 -13.69 6.43
C ILE A 6 -6.45 -13.76 4.93
N HIS A 7 -7.50 -14.07 4.17
CA HIS A 7 -7.50 -14.08 2.72
C HIS A 7 -8.16 -12.79 2.24
N ILE A 8 -7.44 -12.03 1.43
CA ILE A 8 -7.85 -10.71 0.97
C ILE A 8 -7.96 -10.78 -0.55
N HIS A 9 -9.19 -10.80 -1.06
CA HIS A 9 -9.41 -10.61 -2.49
C HIS A 9 -9.40 -9.11 -2.79
N VAL A 10 -8.33 -8.66 -3.46
CA VAL A 10 -8.09 -7.28 -3.84
C VAL A 10 -8.71 -7.06 -5.21
N THR A 11 -9.88 -6.42 -5.25
CA THR A 11 -10.62 -6.22 -6.50
C THR A 11 -10.05 -5.02 -7.25
N SER A 12 -10.15 -3.82 -6.68
CA SER A 12 -9.76 -2.57 -7.34
C SER A 12 -9.51 -1.44 -6.36
N ALA A 13 -8.89 -0.36 -6.83
CA ALA A 13 -8.87 0.94 -6.17
C ALA A 13 -9.22 2.03 -7.17
N ALA A 14 -9.93 3.06 -6.73
CA ALA A 14 -10.42 4.12 -7.60
C ALA A 14 -10.46 5.46 -6.90
N GLY A 15 -10.43 6.54 -7.69
CA GLY A 15 -10.36 7.90 -7.16
C GLY A 15 -9.01 8.21 -6.51
N LEU A 16 -7.97 7.46 -6.87
CA LEU A 16 -6.61 7.69 -6.39
C LEU A 16 -6.12 9.07 -6.84
N ASP A 17 -5.30 9.71 -6.03
CA ASP A 17 -4.59 10.91 -6.44
C ASP A 17 -3.36 10.56 -7.25
N ASP A 18 -3.01 11.46 -8.16
CA ASP A 18 -1.80 11.37 -8.95
C ASP A 18 -0.63 11.81 -8.08
N VAL A 19 0.34 10.92 -7.89
CA VAL A 19 1.54 11.20 -7.09
C VAL A 19 2.77 11.32 -7.99
N GLU A 20 2.76 10.69 -9.16
CA GLU A 20 3.81 10.88 -10.16
C GLU A 20 3.88 12.34 -10.64
N ARG A 21 5.11 12.86 -10.78
CA ARG A 21 5.32 14.17 -11.41
C ARG A 21 5.12 14.14 -12.93
N PHE A 22 5.37 12.99 -13.55
CA PHE A 22 5.26 12.80 -14.99
C PHE A 22 4.79 11.38 -15.28
N GLY A 23 3.58 11.24 -15.81
CA GLY A 23 3.06 9.94 -16.20
C GLY A 23 1.69 9.67 -15.60
N LYS A 24 1.47 8.42 -15.25
CA LYS A 24 0.30 7.92 -14.54
C LYS A 24 0.83 6.90 -13.55
N ASN A 25 0.38 7.01 -12.30
CA ASN A 25 0.67 6.02 -11.27
C ASN A 25 0.70 4.57 -11.80
N ASP A 26 1.68 3.84 -11.29
CA ASP A 26 1.92 2.40 -11.36
C ASP A 26 1.52 1.70 -10.03
N PRO A 27 0.23 1.68 -9.64
CA PRO A 27 -0.16 1.31 -8.29
C PRO A 27 -0.02 -0.17 -7.95
N TYR A 28 0.30 -0.45 -6.69
CA TYR A 28 0.13 -1.75 -6.03
C TYR A 28 -0.45 -1.56 -4.62
N ALA A 29 -1.07 -2.61 -4.07
CA ALA A 29 -1.57 -2.62 -2.70
C ALA A 29 -0.70 -3.53 -1.82
N SER A 30 -0.39 -3.08 -0.60
CA SER A 30 0.40 -3.80 0.40
C SER A 30 -0.40 -3.97 1.68
N PHE A 31 -0.26 -5.11 2.34
CA PHE A 31 -1.10 -5.54 3.45
C PHE A 31 -0.24 -6.11 4.58
N THR A 32 -0.55 -5.74 5.82
CA THR A 32 0.05 -6.35 7.01
C THR A 32 -0.91 -6.36 8.20
N LEU A 33 -0.63 -7.24 9.16
CA LEU A 33 -1.26 -7.22 10.49
C LEU A 33 -0.37 -6.57 11.56
N ASP A 34 0.90 -6.34 11.24
CA ASP A 34 1.89 -5.70 12.10
C ASP A 34 2.76 -4.73 11.28
N LEU A 35 2.67 -3.44 11.59
CA LEU A 35 3.46 -2.39 10.94
C LEU A 35 4.95 -2.45 11.33
N ASN A 36 5.28 -3.10 12.44
CA ASN A 36 6.66 -3.17 12.94
C ASN A 36 7.46 -4.32 12.32
N ASP A 37 6.78 -5.34 11.78
CA ASP A 37 7.42 -6.45 11.08
C ASP A 37 7.41 -6.21 9.56
N LYS A 38 8.53 -5.71 9.03
CA LYS A 38 8.70 -5.50 7.59
C LYS A 38 8.53 -6.77 6.76
N SER A 39 8.81 -7.94 7.33
CA SER A 39 8.69 -9.22 6.62
C SER A 39 7.25 -9.73 6.53
N ALA A 40 6.35 -9.18 7.35
CA ALA A 40 4.93 -9.52 7.37
C ALA A 40 4.14 -8.87 6.22
N PHE A 41 4.68 -7.83 5.57
CA PHE A 41 4.01 -7.18 4.45
C PHE A 41 3.91 -8.11 3.25
N LYS A 42 2.71 -8.17 2.66
CA LYS A 42 2.43 -8.87 1.40
C LYS A 42 1.81 -7.89 0.41
N LYS A 43 2.18 -7.98 -0.86
CA LYS A 43 1.72 -7.06 -1.89
C LYS A 43 1.09 -7.76 -3.09
N THR A 44 0.25 -7.03 -3.80
CA THR A 44 -0.22 -7.40 -5.14
C THR A 44 0.87 -7.19 -6.18
N SER A 45 0.58 -7.59 -7.43
CA SER A 45 1.32 -7.11 -8.59
C SER A 45 1.15 -5.60 -8.80
N VAL A 46 2.10 -5.00 -9.51
CA VAL A 46 2.08 -3.60 -9.93
C VAL A 46 1.22 -3.45 -11.20
N LYS A 47 0.35 -2.45 -11.25
CA LYS A 47 -0.47 -2.15 -12.43
C LYS A 47 0.10 -0.95 -13.17
N LYS A 48 0.91 -1.23 -14.20
CA LYS A 48 1.60 -0.18 -14.96
C LYS A 48 0.65 0.77 -15.70
N ASN A 49 0.90 2.07 -15.60
CA ASN A 49 0.18 3.19 -16.21
C ASN A 49 -1.33 3.19 -15.92
N ALA A 50 -1.74 2.70 -14.74
CA ALA A 50 -3.16 2.62 -14.37
C ALA A 50 -3.72 4.00 -13.96
N GLY A 51 -2.88 4.88 -13.40
CA GLY A 51 -3.28 6.21 -12.98
C GLY A 51 -4.26 6.17 -11.80
N ARG A 52 -5.41 6.81 -11.96
CA ARG A 52 -6.37 7.02 -10.84
C ARG A 52 -7.27 5.82 -10.51
N HIS A 53 -7.18 4.75 -11.30
CA HIS A 53 -8.00 3.54 -11.17
C HIS A 53 -7.17 2.29 -11.50
N ALA A 54 -7.17 1.31 -10.61
CA ALA A 54 -6.43 0.07 -10.77
C ALA A 54 -7.29 -1.14 -10.41
N GLU A 55 -7.13 -2.23 -11.18
CA GLU A 55 -7.80 -3.51 -10.95
C GLU A 55 -6.77 -4.62 -10.81
N TRP A 56 -6.82 -5.31 -9.68
CA TRP A 56 -5.90 -6.42 -9.40
C TRP A 56 -6.58 -7.76 -9.63
N ASN A 57 -7.74 -7.98 -9.02
CA ASN A 57 -8.41 -9.28 -8.97
C ASN A 57 -7.45 -10.38 -8.46
N GLU A 58 -6.69 -10.05 -7.43
CA GLU A 58 -5.66 -10.90 -6.83
C GLU A 58 -6.04 -11.30 -5.41
N VAL A 59 -5.54 -12.44 -4.95
CA VAL A 59 -5.71 -12.87 -3.56
C VAL A 59 -4.38 -12.76 -2.81
N VAL A 60 -4.38 -11.99 -1.73
CA VAL A 60 -3.28 -11.88 -0.78
C VAL A 60 -3.61 -12.68 0.48
N ILE A 61 -2.67 -13.48 0.96
CA ILE A 61 -2.85 -14.31 2.15
C ILE A 61 -1.90 -13.85 3.26
N LEU A 62 -2.46 -13.45 4.39
CA LEU A 62 -1.73 -13.16 5.63
C LEU A 62 -1.88 -14.34 6.58
N ASN A 63 -0.77 -15.03 6.84
CA ASN A 63 -0.72 -16.19 7.75
C ASN A 63 -0.58 -15.74 9.21
N ASN A 64 -0.70 -16.69 10.14
CA ASN A 64 -0.50 -16.48 11.58
C ASN A 64 -1.43 -15.41 12.18
N TYR A 65 -2.65 -15.30 11.66
CA TYR A 65 -3.67 -14.44 12.23
C TYR A 65 -4.02 -14.90 13.65
N ASP A 66 -4.15 -13.93 14.55
CA ASP A 66 -4.40 -14.16 15.96
C ASP A 66 -5.31 -13.03 16.45
N PRO A 67 -6.61 -13.29 16.70
CA PRO A 67 -7.57 -12.26 17.06
C PRO A 67 -7.26 -11.56 18.39
N SER A 68 -6.41 -12.14 19.25
CA SER A 68 -6.00 -11.50 20.50
C SER A 68 -4.97 -10.37 20.28
N ARG A 69 -4.17 -10.48 19.20
CA ARG A 69 -3.09 -9.53 18.86
C ARG A 69 -3.44 -8.65 17.66
N HIS A 70 -4.07 -9.23 16.65
CA HIS A 70 -4.34 -8.60 15.36
C HIS A 70 -5.79 -8.11 15.33
N ARG A 71 -5.97 -6.81 15.57
CA ARG A 71 -7.30 -6.15 15.54
C ARG A 71 -7.55 -5.36 14.26
N THR A 72 -6.48 -5.04 13.54
CA THR A 72 -6.49 -4.12 12.40
C THR A 72 -5.74 -4.77 11.23
N LEU A 73 -6.32 -4.69 10.05
CA LEU A 73 -5.63 -4.89 8.79
C LEU A 73 -5.12 -3.54 8.31
N TYR A 74 -3.82 -3.40 8.13
CA TYR A 74 -3.21 -2.21 7.56
C TYR A 74 -3.05 -2.41 6.05
N VAL A 75 -3.52 -1.43 5.28
CA VAL A 75 -3.47 -1.41 3.82
C VAL A 75 -2.75 -0.14 3.36
N ASP A 76 -1.68 -0.31 2.60
CA ASP A 76 -1.01 0.76 1.86
C ASP A 76 -1.37 0.62 0.38
N VAL A 77 -1.77 1.70 -0.29
CA VAL A 77 -1.78 1.81 -1.75
C VAL A 77 -0.60 2.68 -2.13
N MET A 78 0.32 2.09 -2.87
CA MET A 78 1.63 2.61 -3.18
C MET A 78 1.78 2.76 -4.69
N ASP A 79 2.65 3.66 -5.09
CA ASP A 79 3.11 3.83 -6.46
C ASP A 79 4.49 3.21 -6.64
N ASP A 80 4.66 2.34 -7.65
CA ASP A 80 5.94 1.68 -7.93
C ASP A 80 6.89 2.64 -8.64
N GLU A 81 7.94 3.06 -7.93
CA GLU A 81 8.89 4.07 -8.40
C GLU A 81 10.30 3.49 -8.50
N LYS A 82 11.14 4.08 -9.36
CA LYS A 82 12.48 3.51 -9.63
C LYS A 82 13.40 3.52 -8.41
N LEU A 83 13.24 4.51 -7.53
CA LEU A 83 14.13 4.73 -6.40
C LEU A 83 13.48 4.37 -5.07
N ALA A 84 12.30 4.93 -4.81
CA ALA A 84 11.55 4.70 -3.59
C ALA A 84 10.06 4.87 -3.90
N ASP A 85 9.29 3.83 -3.62
CA ASP A 85 7.84 3.81 -3.81
C ASP A 85 7.15 4.93 -3.03
N GLU A 86 6.22 5.62 -3.69
CA GLU A 86 5.49 6.75 -3.10
C GLU A 86 4.12 6.31 -2.55
N PRO A 87 3.76 6.62 -1.31
CA PRO A 87 2.42 6.35 -0.80
C PRO A 87 1.34 7.20 -1.49
N ILE A 88 0.37 6.55 -2.13
CA ILE A 88 -0.82 7.20 -2.71
C ILE A 88 -1.87 7.44 -1.61
N GLY A 89 -2.10 6.42 -0.78
CA GLY A 89 -3.06 6.49 0.32
C GLY A 89 -3.06 5.20 1.14
N PHE A 90 -3.64 5.25 2.34
CA PHE A 90 -3.64 4.12 3.25
C PHE A 90 -4.98 3.97 3.97
N ALA A 91 -5.26 2.76 4.47
CA ALA A 91 -6.41 2.46 5.28
C ALA A 91 -6.05 1.53 6.43
N SER A 92 -6.49 1.86 7.65
CA SER A 92 -6.52 0.92 8.76
C SER A 92 -7.94 0.38 8.89
N ILE A 93 -8.11 -0.92 8.68
CA ILE A 93 -9.42 -1.58 8.62
C ILE A 93 -9.60 -2.45 9.86
N PRO A 94 -10.57 -2.14 10.74
CA PRO A 94 -10.89 -2.98 11.88
C PRO A 94 -11.37 -4.38 11.43
N LEU A 95 -10.70 -5.42 11.91
CA LEU A 95 -10.95 -6.81 11.50
C LEU A 95 -12.24 -7.40 12.08
N TYR A 96 -12.85 -6.75 13.07
CA TYR A 96 -14.14 -7.17 13.60
C TYR A 96 -15.22 -7.19 12.51
N GLN A 97 -15.12 -6.33 11.49
CA GLN A 97 -16.06 -6.31 10.36
C GLN A 97 -16.11 -7.64 9.61
N ALA A 98 -14.96 -8.29 9.42
CA ALA A 98 -14.89 -9.64 8.85
C ALA A 98 -15.18 -10.70 9.90
N ALA A 99 -14.70 -10.54 11.14
CA ALA A 99 -14.91 -11.50 12.20
C ALA A 99 -16.39 -11.66 12.59
N ASP A 100 -17.19 -10.60 12.52
CA ASP A 100 -18.61 -10.63 12.92
C ASP A 100 -19.55 -10.85 11.72
N ALA A 101 -19.03 -10.76 10.49
CA ALA A 101 -19.78 -11.02 9.29
C ALA A 101 -20.16 -12.52 9.11
N PRO A 102 -21.26 -12.80 8.40
CA PRO A 102 -21.58 -14.15 7.96
C PRO A 102 -20.39 -14.81 7.24
N ASN A 103 -20.16 -16.09 7.53
CA ASN A 103 -19.03 -16.88 6.98
C ASN A 103 -17.64 -16.27 7.23
N LYS A 104 -17.52 -15.36 8.21
CA LYS A 104 -16.31 -14.61 8.50
C LYS A 104 -15.75 -13.87 7.27
N SER A 105 -16.64 -13.43 6.38
CA SER A 105 -16.30 -12.78 5.10
C SER A 105 -17.02 -11.45 4.93
N PHE A 106 -16.25 -10.40 4.69
CA PHE A 106 -16.76 -9.04 4.51
C PHE A 106 -16.28 -8.45 3.19
N LYS A 107 -17.22 -8.07 2.33
CA LYS A 107 -16.96 -7.40 1.05
C LYS A 107 -17.26 -5.92 1.18
N GLY A 108 -16.24 -5.07 1.03
CA GLY A 108 -16.40 -3.64 1.27
C GLY A 108 -15.52 -2.72 0.44
N LYS A 109 -15.98 -1.47 0.32
CA LYS A 109 -15.19 -0.33 -0.15
C LYS A 109 -14.68 0.46 1.06
N PHE A 110 -13.37 0.60 1.16
CA PHE A 110 -12.70 1.24 2.28
C PHE A 110 -12.08 2.56 1.80
N ASP A 111 -12.33 3.66 2.51
CA ASP A 111 -11.69 4.93 2.18
C ASP A 111 -10.19 4.85 2.44
N LEU A 112 -9.43 5.47 1.54
CA LEU A 112 -8.01 5.71 1.67
C LEU A 112 -7.80 7.12 2.20
N PHE A 113 -6.75 7.28 3.00
CA PHE A 113 -6.36 8.55 3.59
C PHE A 113 -4.89 8.85 3.30
N ASN A 114 -4.51 10.12 3.37
CA ASN A 114 -3.10 10.51 3.45
C ASN A 114 -2.64 10.75 4.90
N ASP A 115 -1.37 11.09 5.07
CA ASP A 115 -0.71 11.37 6.35
C ASP A 115 -1.34 12.52 7.17
N LYS A 116 -2.23 13.30 6.53
CA LYS A 116 -3.00 14.42 7.10
C LYS A 116 -4.49 14.07 7.27
N ASN A 117 -4.85 12.79 7.22
CA ASN A 117 -6.24 12.31 7.33
C ASN A 117 -7.19 12.93 6.28
N LYS A 118 -6.69 13.23 5.08
CA LYS A 118 -7.52 13.64 3.94
C LYS A 118 -7.85 12.43 3.10
N HIS A 119 -9.09 12.35 2.61
CA HIS A 119 -9.56 11.31 1.70
C HIS A 119 -8.75 11.27 0.40
N LYS A 120 -8.43 10.06 -0.07
CA LYS A 120 -7.59 9.75 -1.25
C LYS A 120 -8.17 8.62 -2.09
N GLY A 121 -9.48 8.62 -2.28
CA GLY A 121 -10.18 7.56 -3.00
C GLY A 121 -10.51 6.37 -2.09
N PHE A 122 -10.69 5.20 -2.70
CA PHE A 122 -11.07 3.99 -1.97
C PHE A 122 -10.46 2.73 -2.59
N ILE A 123 -10.36 1.67 -1.79
CA ILE A 123 -10.00 0.32 -2.21
C ILE A 123 -11.15 -0.65 -1.94
N SER A 124 -11.43 -1.53 -2.89
CA SER A 124 -12.49 -2.54 -2.83
C SER A 124 -11.88 -3.90 -2.52
N LEU A 125 -12.23 -4.47 -1.36
CA LEU A 125 -11.66 -5.70 -0.82
C LEU A 125 -12.76 -6.67 -0.40
N THR A 126 -12.50 -7.96 -0.55
CA THR A 126 -13.19 -9.00 0.24
C THR A 126 -12.20 -9.57 1.24
N ILE A 127 -12.50 -9.44 2.53
CA ILE A 127 -11.67 -9.89 3.64
C ILE A 127 -12.33 -11.12 4.25
N THR A 128 -11.64 -12.25 4.23
CA THR A 128 -12.15 -13.53 4.76
C THR A 128 -11.18 -14.10 5.78
N ILE A 129 -11.67 -14.43 6.98
CA ILE A 129 -10.89 -15.13 8.00
C ILE A 129 -11.09 -16.63 7.82
N ILE A 130 -9.98 -17.35 7.58
CA ILE A 130 -9.97 -18.80 7.42
C ILE A 130 -9.40 -19.43 8.68
N GLU A 131 -10.09 -20.46 9.18
CA GLU A 131 -9.63 -21.31 10.28
C GLU A 131 -9.42 -22.72 9.72
N THR A 132 -8.20 -23.25 9.79
CA THR A 132 -7.81 -24.53 9.16
C THR A 132 -8.68 -25.73 9.62
N SER A 133 -9.35 -25.62 10.77
CA SER A 133 -10.28 -26.63 11.28
C SER A 133 -11.66 -26.68 10.58
N ARG A 134 -11.96 -25.76 9.64
CA ARG A 134 -13.25 -25.69 8.91
C ARG A 134 -13.15 -26.09 7.43
N SER A 135 -12.44 -27.18 7.13
CA SER A 135 -12.41 -27.77 5.78
C SER A 135 -13.77 -28.39 5.41
N GLY A 136 -14.73 -27.54 5.00
CA GLY A 136 -16.03 -28.02 4.53
C GLY A 136 -17.08 -26.95 4.16
N GLU A 137 -16.92 -25.69 4.55
CA GLU A 137 -17.86 -24.63 4.14
C GLU A 137 -17.47 -24.09 2.75
N ASN A 138 -18.35 -24.26 1.76
CA ASN A 138 -18.29 -23.52 0.51
C ASN A 138 -18.51 -22.03 0.83
N ILE A 139 -17.42 -21.27 0.94
CA ILE A 139 -17.48 -19.81 1.11
C ILE A 139 -17.96 -19.21 -0.22
N THR A 140 -19.28 -19.09 -0.35
CA THR A 140 -19.88 -18.33 -1.45
C THR A 140 -19.84 -16.85 -1.08
N ASN A 141 -19.06 -16.06 -1.83
CA ASN A 141 -18.92 -14.62 -1.64
C ASN A 141 -20.12 -13.87 -2.26
N SER A 142 -21.34 -14.20 -1.83
CA SER A 142 -22.59 -13.55 -2.29
C SER A 142 -22.95 -12.29 -1.50
N ASN A 143 -22.16 -11.95 -0.48
CA ASN A 143 -22.38 -10.74 0.30
C ASN A 143 -22.30 -9.50 -0.63
N PRO A 144 -23.29 -8.59 -0.59
CA PRO A 144 -23.23 -7.36 -1.36
C PRO A 144 -22.03 -6.54 -0.91
N GLU A 145 -21.42 -5.83 -1.85
CA GLU A 145 -20.36 -4.88 -1.53
C GLU A 145 -20.97 -3.67 -0.81
N VAL A 146 -20.49 -3.40 0.40
CA VAL A 146 -20.98 -2.29 1.23
C VAL A 146 -19.87 -1.28 1.51
N LYS A 147 -20.22 -0.14 2.13
CA LYS A 147 -19.22 0.77 2.67
C LYS A 147 -18.57 0.10 3.89
N GLY A 148 -17.26 -0.09 3.85
CA GLY A 148 -16.48 -0.57 4.99
C GLY A 148 -15.98 0.58 5.86
N GLU A 149 -15.79 0.29 7.14
CA GLU A 149 -15.09 1.18 8.07
C GLU A 149 -13.58 1.10 7.82
N SER A 150 -12.96 2.25 7.60
CA SER A 150 -11.52 2.45 7.59
C SER A 150 -11.15 3.75 8.27
N GLN A 151 -9.95 3.81 8.85
CA GLN A 151 -9.47 4.97 9.59
C GLN A 151 -8.03 5.34 9.23
N ALA A 152 -7.69 6.61 9.42
CA ALA A 152 -6.32 7.11 9.42
C ALA A 152 -5.67 6.88 10.80
N ASP A 153 -5.41 5.62 11.16
CA ASP A 153 -4.84 5.27 12.46
C ASP A 153 -3.49 5.97 12.73
N SER A 154 -3.24 6.38 13.97
CA SER A 154 -2.05 7.18 14.31
C SER A 154 -0.72 6.44 14.11
N ASP A 155 -0.66 5.13 14.33
CA ASP A 155 0.55 4.35 14.11
C ASP A 155 0.77 4.10 12.61
N HIS A 156 -0.32 3.89 11.88
CA HIS A 156 -0.29 3.81 10.43
C HIS A 156 0.17 5.13 9.79
N GLN A 157 -0.30 6.27 10.30
CA GLN A 157 0.18 7.59 9.88
C GLN A 157 1.68 7.78 10.13
N LYS A 158 2.22 7.28 11.24
CA LYS A 158 3.67 7.34 11.51
C LYS A 158 4.46 6.50 10.50
N HIS A 159 3.95 5.31 10.16
CA HIS A 159 4.51 4.45 9.12
C HIS A 159 4.53 5.17 7.77
N ILE A 160 3.41 5.73 7.31
CA ILE A 160 3.34 6.46 6.04
C ILE A 160 4.25 7.69 6.02
N LYS A 161 4.31 8.47 7.11
CA LYS A 161 5.24 9.61 7.22
C LYS A 161 6.70 9.19 7.11
N LYS A 162 7.05 7.99 7.57
CA LYS A 162 8.39 7.44 7.43
C LYS A 162 8.67 7.09 5.96
N LEU A 163 7.73 6.48 5.25
CA LEU A 163 7.87 6.17 3.82
C LEU A 163 8.06 7.46 2.99
N ILE A 164 7.21 8.46 3.19
CA ILE A 164 7.32 9.77 2.51
C ILE A 164 8.68 10.43 2.76
N ARG A 165 9.21 10.37 3.99
CA ARG A 165 10.54 10.92 4.28
C ARG A 165 11.67 10.19 3.55
N LEU A 166 11.54 8.87 3.38
CA LEU A 166 12.54 8.07 2.67
C LEU A 166 12.53 8.37 1.17
N GLU A 167 11.35 8.55 0.59
CA GLU A 167 11.18 8.98 -0.80
C GLU A 167 11.80 10.37 -1.03
N HIS A 168 11.43 11.39 -0.24
CA HIS A 168 12.01 12.74 -0.36
C HIS A 168 13.55 12.75 -0.20
N ALA A 169 14.10 11.92 0.68
CA ALA A 169 15.55 11.81 0.86
C ALA A 169 16.24 11.20 -0.38
N SER A 170 15.59 10.23 -1.03
CA SER A 170 16.04 9.62 -2.27
C SER A 170 16.05 10.62 -3.42
N ASP A 171 14.99 11.41 -3.53
CA ASP A 171 14.82 12.48 -4.50
C ASP A 171 15.91 13.57 -4.37
N ALA A 172 16.17 14.01 -3.13
CA ALA A 172 17.20 15.00 -2.83
C ALA A 172 18.61 14.50 -3.20
N ALA A 173 18.91 13.22 -2.95
CA ALA A 173 20.19 12.63 -3.30
C ALA A 173 20.42 12.62 -4.82
N THR A 174 19.40 12.28 -5.60
CA THR A 174 19.45 12.28 -7.07
C THR A 174 19.69 13.68 -7.63
N LEU A 175 18.95 14.68 -7.14
CA LEU A 175 19.13 16.08 -7.56
C LEU A 175 20.55 16.59 -7.25
N ALA A 176 21.07 16.30 -6.05
CA ALA A 176 22.41 16.70 -5.65
C ALA A 176 23.49 16.03 -6.51
N ALA A 177 23.37 14.73 -6.80
CA ALA A 177 24.30 14.00 -7.67
C ALA A 177 24.29 14.55 -9.11
N GLY A 178 23.11 14.81 -9.67
CA GLY A 178 22.97 15.43 -10.99
C GLY A 178 23.61 16.81 -11.07
N ALA A 179 23.37 17.66 -10.07
CA ALA A 179 24.01 18.97 -9.97
C ALA A 179 25.54 18.84 -9.86
N ALA A 180 26.06 17.97 -9.00
CA ALA A 180 27.49 17.77 -8.81
C ALA A 180 28.19 17.28 -10.09
N LEU A 181 27.57 16.40 -10.89
CA LEU A 181 28.11 15.98 -12.19
C LEU A 181 28.19 17.14 -13.18
N VAL A 182 27.17 18.00 -13.23
CA VAL A 182 27.16 19.19 -14.10
C VAL A 182 28.20 20.22 -13.67
N PHE A 183 28.34 20.47 -12.36
CA PHE A 183 29.36 21.37 -11.82
C PHE A 183 30.79 20.80 -11.97
N GLY A 184 30.97 19.50 -11.75
CA GLY A 184 32.26 18.81 -11.93
C GLY A 184 32.71 18.80 -13.39
N ALA A 185 31.81 18.58 -14.34
CA ALA A 185 32.10 18.65 -15.77
C ALA A 185 32.53 20.05 -16.23
N LYS A 186 31.96 21.12 -15.65
CA LYS A 186 32.38 22.50 -15.92
C LYS A 186 33.83 22.78 -15.50
N ASN A 187 34.29 22.20 -14.39
CA ASN A 187 35.66 22.38 -13.90
C ASN A 187 36.69 21.49 -14.64
N LEU A 188 36.27 20.36 -15.22
CA LEU A 188 37.14 19.47 -15.99
C LEU A 188 37.35 19.91 -17.45
N LEU A 189 36.45 20.71 -18.02
CA LEU A 189 36.54 21.21 -19.41
C LEU A 189 37.19 22.61 -19.53
N GLY A 190 37.62 23.22 -18.42
CA GLY A 190 38.23 24.56 -18.39
C GLY A 190 39.76 24.59 -18.46
N GLY A 191 40.43 23.44 -18.54
CA GLY A 191 41.88 23.33 -18.48
C GLY A 191 42.55 23.16 -19.84
N ASP A 192 42.44 24.12 -20.75
CA ASP A 192 43.43 24.27 -21.82
C ASP A 192 43.32 25.63 -22.54
N LYS A 193 44.05 26.64 -22.04
CA LYS A 193 44.57 27.72 -22.88
C LYS A 193 45.95 28.17 -22.40
N LYS A 194 46.94 27.70 -23.14
CA LYS A 194 48.31 28.20 -23.33
C LYS A 194 48.55 29.62 -22.84
N LYS A 195 49.67 29.82 -22.14
CA LYS A 195 50.47 31.03 -22.27
C LYS A 195 51.84 30.63 -22.83
N GLU A 196 52.15 31.29 -23.94
CA GLU A 196 53.43 31.33 -24.64
C GLU A 196 54.58 31.81 -23.75
#